data_AF-A0A433EEZ0-F1
#
_entry.id   AF-A0A433EEZ0-F1
#
_cell.length_a   1.000
_cell.length_b   1.000
_cell.length_c   1.000
_cell.angle_alpha   90.00
_cell.angle_beta   90.00
_cell.angle_gamma   90.00
#
_symmetry.space_group_name_H-M   'P 1'
#
loop_
_entity.id
_entity.type
_entity.pdbx_description
1 polymer ?
#
loop_
_entity_poly.entity_id
_entity_poly.type
_entity_poly.pdbx_seq_one_letter_code
_entity_poly.pdbx_strand_id
1 'polypeptide(L)'
;MNDEEMNRFMDLLLEHGWRVRNTAGSDIFHVSGFEMAWELTNEDLYTTNILTFFIIGDLGQPSTKIKDIIHVTDKNNNQLIFTKNNIIDQINFIENL
;
A
#
# COMPACT_ATOMS: atom_id res chain seq x y z
N MET A 1 7.37 -6.15 7.35
CA MET A 1 7.12 -4.71 7.55
C MET A 1 6.68 -4.48 8.99
N ASN A 2 6.75 -3.27 9.57
CA ASN A 2 6.06 -2.95 10.83
C ASN A 2 5.01 -1.84 10.61
N ASP A 3 4.20 -1.57 11.64
CA ASP A 3 3.15 -0.56 11.53
C ASP A 3 3.73 0.85 11.25
N GLU A 4 4.94 1.14 11.73
CA GLU A 4 5.66 2.40 11.45
C GLU A 4 6.03 2.55 9.97
N GLU A 5 6.52 1.49 9.33
CA GLU A 5 6.87 1.49 7.91
C GLU A 5 5.63 1.71 7.02
N MET A 6 4.48 1.16 7.41
CA MET A 6 3.22 1.39 6.71
C MET A 6 2.65 2.79 6.92
N ASN A 7 2.73 3.31 8.15
CA ASN A 7 2.36 4.70 8.42
C ASN A 7 3.25 5.65 7.61
N ARG A 8 4.56 5.39 7.54
CA ARG A 8 5.47 6.19 6.71
C ARG A 8 5.12 6.11 5.22
N PHE A 9 4.75 4.94 4.71
CA PHE A 9 4.33 4.80 3.31
C PHE A 9 3.03 5.58 3.03
N MET A 10 2.08 5.55 3.96
CA MET A 10 0.87 6.38 3.93
C MET A 10 1.20 7.88 3.95
N ASP A 11 2.10 8.32 4.84
CA ASP A 11 2.51 9.72 4.93
C ASP A 11 3.15 10.19 3.61
N LEU A 12 4.01 9.37 2.99
CA LEU A 12 4.57 9.68 1.67
C LEU A 12 3.49 9.84 0.59
N LEU A 13 2.46 8.99 0.58
CA LEU A 13 1.34 9.13 -0.36
C LEU A 13 0.63 10.48 -0.16
N LEU A 14 0.34 10.84 1.09
CA LEU A 14 -0.30 12.11 1.44
C LEU A 14 0.57 13.32 1.07
N GLU A 15 1.88 13.25 1.30
CA GLU A 15 2.85 14.28 0.91
C GLU A 15 2.89 14.50 -0.61
N HIS A 16 2.64 13.44 -1.40
CA HIS A 16 2.55 13.51 -2.86
C HIS A 16 1.13 13.80 -3.38
N GLY A 17 0.21 14.22 -2.50
CA GLY A 17 -1.14 14.66 -2.86
C GLY A 17 -2.16 13.54 -3.04
N TRP A 18 -1.81 12.30 -2.73
CA TRP A 18 -2.75 11.18 -2.78
C TRP A 18 -3.61 11.14 -1.53
N ARG A 19 -4.93 11.16 -1.72
CA ARG A 19 -5.88 10.77 -0.67
C ARG A 19 -6.09 9.27 -0.71
N VAL A 20 -6.09 8.64 0.46
CA VAL A 20 -6.15 7.17 0.58
C VAL A 20 -7.42 6.74 1.29
N ARG A 21 -8.10 5.73 0.76
CA ARG A 21 -9.25 5.07 1.39
C ARG A 21 -9.13 3.57 1.24
N ASN A 22 -9.54 2.82 2.26
CA ASN A 22 -9.67 1.38 2.12
C ASN A 22 -10.96 1.05 1.35
N THR A 23 -10.88 0.11 0.41
CA THR A 23 -12.04 -0.26 -0.43
C THR A 23 -13.03 -1.19 0.26
N ALA A 24 -12.60 -1.87 1.33
CA ALA A 24 -13.36 -2.92 2.01
C ALA A 24 -13.92 -2.47 3.38
N GLY A 25 -13.58 -1.29 3.88
CA GLY A 25 -14.07 -0.82 5.17
C GLY A 25 -13.66 0.62 5.53
N SER A 26 -14.16 1.10 6.67
CA SER A 26 -13.80 2.42 7.20
C SER A 26 -12.42 2.47 7.86
N ASP A 27 -11.90 1.32 8.26
CA ASP A 27 -10.54 1.20 8.79
C ASP A 27 -9.55 1.11 7.63
N ILE A 28 -8.58 2.02 7.63
CA ILE A 28 -7.60 2.16 6.56
C ILE A 28 -6.76 0.88 6.41
N PHE A 29 -6.49 0.18 7.52
CA PHE A 29 -5.71 -1.05 7.52
C PHE A 29 -6.56 -2.32 7.49
N HIS A 30 -7.85 -2.21 7.16
CA HIS A 30 -8.72 -3.36 7.07
C HIS A 30 -8.28 -4.33 5.97
N VAL A 31 -8.06 -5.60 6.35
CA VAL A 31 -7.74 -6.69 5.43
C VAL A 31 -9.01 -7.48 5.13
N SER A 32 -9.32 -7.66 3.84
CA SER A 32 -10.44 -8.48 3.39
C SER A 32 -9.92 -9.73 2.70
N GLY A 33 -10.20 -10.90 3.28
CA GLY A 33 -9.56 -12.14 2.85
C GLY A 33 -8.07 -12.09 3.14
N PHE A 34 -7.24 -11.92 2.10
CA PHE A 34 -5.77 -11.95 2.15
C PHE A 34 -5.12 -10.74 1.48
N GLU A 35 -5.93 -9.74 1.18
CA GLU A 35 -5.52 -8.53 0.51
C GLU A 35 -6.06 -7.33 1.28
N MET A 36 -5.28 -6.27 1.28
CA MET A 36 -5.74 -4.94 1.64
C MET A 36 -5.68 -4.10 0.37
N ALA A 37 -6.77 -3.44 0.02
CA ALA A 37 -6.84 -2.62 -1.17
C ALA A 37 -7.14 -1.17 -0.78
N TRP A 38 -6.29 -0.27 -1.26
CA TRP A 38 -6.43 1.16 -1.08
C TRP A 38 -6.81 1.82 -2.40
N GLU A 39 -7.92 2.53 -2.40
CA GLU A 39 -8.25 3.50 -3.44
C GLU A 39 -7.47 4.79 -3.18
N LEU A 40 -6.75 5.24 -4.21
CA LEU A 40 -6.00 6.49 -4.22
C LEU A 40 -6.68 7.48 -5.16
N THR A 41 -6.81 8.72 -4.69
CA THR A 41 -7.32 9.84 -5.51
C THR A 41 -6.37 11.02 -5.39
N ASN A 42 -5.91 11.55 -6.51
CA ASN A 42 -5.15 12.80 -6.56
C ASN A 42 -5.94 13.82 -7.39
N GLU A 43 -6.47 14.84 -6.72
CA GLU A 43 -7.33 15.85 -7.34
C GLU A 43 -6.54 16.81 -8.24
N ASP A 44 -5.28 17.11 -7.89
CA ASP A 44 -4.42 18.02 -8.65
C ASP A 44 -4.02 17.39 -10.00
N LEU A 45 -3.82 16.08 -10.01
CA LEU A 45 -3.49 15.29 -11.20
C LEU A 45 -4.73 14.73 -11.93
N TYR A 46 -5.94 14.96 -11.40
CA TYR A 46 -7.20 14.42 -11.92
C TYR A 46 -7.15 12.90 -12.18
N THR A 47 -6.53 12.14 -11.28
CA THR A 47 -6.30 10.70 -11.46
C THR A 47 -6.66 9.89 -10.23
N THR A 48 -6.94 8.60 -10.44
CA THR A 48 -7.16 7.61 -9.40
C THR A 48 -6.29 6.38 -9.64
N ASN A 49 -5.92 5.68 -8.57
CA ASN A 49 -5.20 4.42 -8.61
C ASN A 49 -5.74 3.47 -7.53
N ILE A 50 -5.39 2.18 -7.63
CA ILE A 50 -5.67 1.18 -6.61
C ILE A 50 -4.35 0.54 -6.24
N LEU A 51 -4.03 0.55 -4.95
CA LEU A 51 -2.93 -0.20 -4.39
C LEU A 51 -3.45 -1.48 -3.74
N THR A 52 -2.98 -2.63 -4.21
CA THR A 52 -3.30 -3.94 -3.62
C THR A 52 -2.08 -4.45 -2.88
N PHE A 53 -2.22 -4.64 -1.56
CA PHE A 53 -1.20 -5.15 -0.67
C PHE A 53 -1.42 -6.65 -0.45
N PHE A 54 -0.40 -7.45 -0.74
CA PHE A 54 -0.45 -8.90 -0.60
C PHE A 54 0.12 -9.33 0.75
N ILE A 55 -0.70 -10.05 1.53
CA ILE A 55 -0.42 -10.40 2.92
C ILE A 55 -0.29 -11.92 3.06
N ILE A 56 0.94 -12.38 3.31
CA ILE A 56 1.25 -13.80 3.41
C ILE A 56 2.02 -14.03 4.70
N GLY A 57 1.42 -14.78 5.62
CA GLY A 57 2.01 -15.13 6.90
C GLY A 57 3.02 -16.27 6.78
N ASP A 58 3.43 -16.76 7.95
CA ASP A 58 4.42 -17.82 8.07
C ASP A 58 4.05 -19.05 7.22
N LEU A 59 5.06 -19.64 6.56
CA LEU A 59 4.93 -20.86 5.76
C LEU A 59 3.93 -20.75 4.59
N GLY A 60 3.70 -19.54 4.08
CA GLY A 60 2.79 -19.31 2.95
C GLY A 60 1.31 -19.35 3.34
N GLN A 61 1.00 -19.37 4.64
CA GLN A 61 -0.38 -19.32 5.10
C GLN A 61 -0.95 -17.93 4.91
N PRO A 62 -2.25 -17.81 4.63
CA PRO A 62 -2.86 -16.50 4.54
C PRO A 62 -2.81 -15.75 5.88
N SER A 63 -2.62 -14.42 5.84
CA SER A 63 -2.54 -13.59 7.03
C SER A 63 -3.31 -12.29 6.87
N THR A 64 -3.68 -11.71 8.01
CA THR A 64 -4.29 -10.38 8.13
C THR A 64 -3.40 -9.38 8.86
N LYS A 65 -2.17 -9.78 9.21
CA LYS A 65 -1.25 -8.93 9.97
C LYS A 65 -0.47 -8.06 8.99
N ILE A 66 -0.46 -6.75 9.22
CA ILE A 66 0.30 -5.75 8.45
C ILE A 66 1.77 -6.17 8.29
N LYS A 67 2.36 -6.72 9.36
CA LYS A 67 3.76 -7.14 9.34
C LYS A 67 4.10 -8.19 8.28
N ASP A 68 3.09 -8.94 7.82
CA ASP A 68 3.17 -10.02 6.85
C ASP A 68 2.91 -9.53 5.40
N ILE A 69 2.77 -8.20 5.20
CA ILE A 69 2.78 -7.62 3.85
C ILE A 69 4.17 -7.78 3.24
N ILE A 70 4.21 -8.32 2.02
CA ILE A 70 5.44 -8.56 1.26
C ILE A 70 5.66 -7.47 0.22
N HIS A 71 4.61 -7.11 -0.52
CA HIS A 71 4.67 -6.13 -1.58
C HIS A 71 3.30 -5.49 -1.82
N VAL A 72 3.32 -4.39 -2.55
CA VAL A 72 2.14 -3.70 -3.06
C VAL A 72 2.22 -3.61 -4.58
N THR A 73 1.07 -3.71 -5.25
CA THR A 73 0.95 -3.46 -6.69
C THR A 73 -0.03 -2.33 -6.98
N ASP A 74 0.26 -1.53 -7.99
CA ASP A 74 -0.71 -0.55 -8.52
C ASP A 74 -1.70 -1.20 -9.52
N LYS A 75 -2.64 -0.42 -10.05
CA LYS A 75 -3.60 -0.87 -11.07
C LYS A 75 -2.97 -1.35 -12.38
N ASN A 76 -1.72 -0.97 -12.65
CA ASN A 76 -0.97 -1.33 -13.85
C ASN A 76 -0.06 -2.55 -13.61
N ASN A 77 -0.10 -3.16 -12.42
CA ASN A 77 0.78 -4.24 -11.96
C ASN A 77 2.25 -3.83 -11.77
N ASN A 78 2.55 -2.53 -11.64
CA ASN A 78 3.84 -2.09 -11.12
C ASN A 78 3.93 -2.53 -9.66
N GLN A 79 5.09 -3.08 -9.28
CA GLN A 79 5.27 -3.70 -7.96
C GLN A 79 6.32 -2.95 -7.14
N LEU A 80 6.00 -2.71 -5.86
CA LEU A 80 6.94 -2.27 -4.85
C LEU A 80 7.08 -3.34 -3.77
N ILE A 81 8.28 -3.88 -3.62
CA ILE A 81 8.60 -4.86 -2.57
C ILE A 81 9.03 -4.11 -1.30
N PHE A 82 8.37 -4.38 -0.18
CA PHE A 82 8.74 -3.79 1.10
C PHE A 82 9.96 -4.49 1.68
N THR A 83 11.10 -3.82 1.59
CA THR A 83 12.36 -4.26 2.23
C THR A 83 12.85 -3.19 3.18
N LYS A 84 13.69 -3.59 4.14
CA LYS A 84 14.25 -2.67 5.13
C LYS A 84 15.02 -1.55 4.42
N ASN A 85 14.74 -0.29 4.77
CA ASN A 85 15.39 0.92 4.23
C ASN A 85 15.10 1.23 2.73
N ASN A 86 13.98 0.78 2.16
CA ASN A 86 13.65 1.01 0.75
C ASN A 86 12.99 2.38 0.43
N ILE A 87 13.26 3.44 1.20
CA ILE A 87 12.53 4.73 1.09
C ILE A 87 12.58 5.33 -0.33
N ILE A 88 13.73 5.24 -1.01
CA ILE A 88 13.90 5.77 -2.37
C ILE A 88 12.99 5.01 -3.35
N ASP A 89 12.90 3.69 -3.20
CA ASP A 89 12.03 2.87 -4.06
C ASP A 89 10.55 3.18 -3.80
N GLN A 90 10.17 3.49 -2.55
CA GLN A 90 8.82 3.92 -2.21
C GLN A 90 8.47 5.24 -2.90
N ILE A 91 9.37 6.23 -2.84
CA ILE A 91 9.18 7.53 -3.50
C ILE A 91 9.07 7.35 -5.01
N ASN A 92 10.02 6.64 -5.63
CA ASN A 92 9.99 6.38 -7.07
C ASN A 92 8.71 5.64 -7.49
N PHE A 93 8.24 4.70 -6.68
CA PHE A 93 6.98 4.01 -6.95
C PHE A 93 5.79 4.99 -6.92
N ILE A 94 5.71 5.85 -5.90
CA ILE A 94 4.63 6.83 -5.72
C ILE A 94 4.61 7.88 -6.84
N GLU A 95 5.79 8.34 -7.28
CA GLU A 95 5.91 9.30 -8.39
C GLU A 95 5.45 8.73 -9.74
N ASN A 96 5.32 7.41 -9.85
CA ASN A 96 4.86 6.70 -11.05
C ASN A 96 3.42 6.17 -10.97
N LEU A 97 2.64 6.57 -9.95
CA LEU A 97 1.24 6.18 -9.75
C LEU A 97 0.23 6.91 -10.64
#